data_AF-K3YJX1-F1
#
_entry.id   AF-K3YJX1-F1
#
_cell.length_a   1.000
_cell.length_b   1.000
_cell.length_c   1.000
_cell.angle_alpha   90.00
_cell.angle_beta   90.00
_cell.angle_gamma   90.00
#
_symmetry.space_group_name_H-M   'P 1'
#
loop_
_entity.id
_entity.type
_entity.pdbx_description
1 polymer ?
#
loop_
_entity_poly.entity_id
_entity_poly.type
_entity_poly.pdbx_seq_one_letter_code
_entity_poly.pdbx_strand_id
1 'polypeptide(L)'
;MERRVELDLLQQEKKGTKRKRGRVELRRIEDRTSRQVRFSKRRCGLFKKAYELSVLCDAQVALVVFSPAGRLYEFASADSSLGEVLDRYWDLANTINDLNIEARDSRVDRNIQEQQSSVGSLPDQLNIVAQRAMEASVDELSMAEIRSLEETVTDALAAIRVILHCTHFF
;
A
#
# COMPACT_ATOMS: atom_id res chain seq x y z
N MET A 1 35.29 67.60 -7.46
CA MET A 1 35.36 66.57 -6.39
C MET A 1 34.02 66.43 -5.67
N GLU A 2 33.29 67.53 -5.47
CA GLU A 2 32.05 67.60 -4.67
C GLU A 2 30.85 66.82 -5.23
N ARG A 3 30.63 66.80 -6.56
CA ARG A 3 29.53 66.02 -7.18
C ARG A 3 29.63 64.51 -6.99
N ARG A 4 30.85 64.00 -6.74
CA ARG A 4 31.11 62.57 -6.53
C ARG A 4 30.77 62.16 -5.10
N VAL A 5 30.96 63.07 -4.14
CA VAL A 5 30.55 62.91 -2.74
C VAL A 5 29.02 62.92 -2.61
N GLU A 6 28.33 63.76 -3.39
CA GLU A 6 26.87 63.84 -3.40
C GLU A 6 26.20 62.59 -4.00
N LEU A 7 26.80 62.00 -5.04
CA LEU A 7 26.37 60.72 -5.60
C LEU A 7 26.56 59.55 -4.63
N ASP A 8 27.64 59.55 -3.83
CA ASP A 8 27.87 58.52 -2.81
C ASP A 8 26.88 58.66 -1.64
N LEU A 9 26.49 59.90 -1.27
CA LEU A 9 25.47 60.16 -0.24
C LEU A 9 24.07 59.71 -0.70
N LEU A 10 23.71 59.93 -1.97
CA LEU A 10 22.45 59.44 -2.55
C LEU A 10 22.42 57.91 -2.74
N GLN A 11 23.58 57.25 -2.76
CA GLN A 11 23.67 55.78 -2.79
C GLN A 11 23.62 55.15 -1.40
N GLN A 12 23.86 55.91 -0.33
CA GLN A 12 23.82 55.40 1.05
C GLN A 12 22.39 55.27 1.63
N GLU A 13 21.40 55.95 1.07
CA GLU A 13 20.00 55.91 1.55
C GLU A 13 19.23 54.62 1.18
N LYS A 14 19.79 53.73 0.35
CA LYS A 14 19.15 52.44 0.00
C LYS A 14 19.63 51.24 0.80
N LYS A 15 20.19 51.44 2.00
CA LYS A 15 20.39 50.33 2.96
C LYS A 15 19.05 49.95 3.60
N GLY A 16 18.26 49.18 2.84
CA GLY A 16 17.01 48.61 3.29
C GLY A 16 17.19 47.87 4.63
N THR A 17 16.47 48.32 5.64
CA THR A 17 16.41 47.72 6.97
C THR A 17 16.05 46.24 6.84
N LYS A 18 16.90 45.33 7.32
CA LYS A 18 16.64 43.88 7.31
C LYS A 18 15.40 43.59 8.17
N ARG A 19 14.24 43.47 7.53
CA ARG A 19 13.01 43.02 8.20
C ARG A 19 13.22 41.62 8.79
N LYS A 20 12.93 41.48 10.09
CA LYS A 20 12.93 40.19 10.79
C LYS A 20 11.97 39.22 10.09
N ARG A 21 12.30 37.93 10.09
CA ARG A 21 11.44 36.88 9.51
C ARG A 21 10.10 36.88 10.26
N GLY A 22 9.02 37.27 9.58
CA GLY A 22 7.66 37.16 10.11
C GLY A 22 7.14 35.72 10.02
N ARG A 23 6.11 35.42 10.82
CA ARG A 23 5.34 34.18 10.72
C ARG A 23 4.72 34.09 9.32
N VAL A 24 4.75 32.91 8.71
CA VAL A 24 4.17 32.64 7.39
C VAL A 24 3.12 31.55 7.56
N GLU A 25 1.95 31.74 6.96
CA GLU A 25 0.89 30.73 6.91
C GLU A 25 1.33 29.51 6.09
N LEU A 26 0.91 28.31 6.50
CA LEU A 26 1.21 27.07 5.79
C LEU A 26 0.21 26.86 4.64
N ARG A 27 0.36 27.66 3.59
CA ARG A 27 -0.38 27.53 2.33
C ARG A 27 0.53 27.80 1.14
N ARG A 28 0.04 27.50 -0.06
CA ARG A 28 0.72 27.86 -1.31
C ARG A 28 0.95 29.38 -1.36
N ILE A 29 2.16 29.78 -1.72
CA ILE A 29 2.50 31.19 -1.93
C ILE A 29 2.03 31.54 -3.34
N GLU A 30 1.10 32.48 -3.50
CA GLU A 30 0.53 32.79 -4.82
C GLU A 30 1.48 33.60 -5.71
N ASP A 31 2.13 34.62 -5.14
CA ASP A 31 3.11 35.43 -5.88
C ASP A 31 4.28 34.58 -6.37
N ARG A 32 4.48 34.55 -7.69
CA ARG A 32 5.47 33.70 -8.37
C ARG A 32 6.90 34.07 -7.97
N THR A 33 7.22 35.35 -7.87
CA THR A 33 8.57 35.83 -7.54
C THR A 33 8.92 35.48 -6.09
N SER A 34 8.02 35.77 -5.15
CA SER A 34 8.16 35.38 -3.74
C SER A 34 8.25 33.87 -3.57
N ARG A 35 7.45 33.11 -4.31
CA ARG A 35 7.47 31.64 -4.29
C ARG A 35 8.83 31.12 -4.75
N GLN A 36 9.40 31.65 -5.84
CA GLN A 36 10.73 31.25 -6.33
C GLN A 36 11.83 31.53 -5.31
N VAL A 37 11.85 32.74 -4.73
CA VAL A 37 12.86 33.12 -3.72
C VAL A 37 12.74 32.24 -2.47
N ARG A 38 11.51 32.01 -1.99
CA ARG A 38 11.28 31.15 -0.82
C ARG A 38 11.56 29.69 -1.11
N PHE A 39 11.26 29.18 -2.31
CA PHE A 39 11.64 27.83 -2.74
C PHE A 39 13.15 27.65 -2.63
N SER A 40 13.95 28.53 -3.21
CA SER A 40 15.41 28.46 -3.12
C SER A 40 15.88 28.47 -1.67
N LYS A 41 15.37 29.39 -0.84
CA LYS A 41 15.77 29.49 0.58
C LYS A 41 15.35 28.27 1.40
N ARG A 42 14.13 27.78 1.22
CA ARG A 42 13.59 26.61 1.95
C ARG A 42 14.28 25.32 1.50
N ARG A 43 14.49 25.13 0.20
CA ARG A 43 15.25 24.00 -0.36
C ARG A 43 16.65 23.95 0.23
N CYS A 44 17.40 25.04 0.19
CA CYS A 44 18.75 25.07 0.78
C CYS A 44 18.71 24.79 2.30
N GLY A 45 17.72 25.33 3.02
CA GLY A 45 17.55 25.03 4.44
C GLY A 45 17.22 23.57 4.72
N LEU A 46 16.39 22.95 3.89
CA LEU A 46 16.02 21.54 3.99
C LEU A 46 17.22 20.63 3.71
N PHE A 47 18.00 20.93 2.67
CA PHE A 47 19.24 20.21 2.35
C PHE A 47 20.23 20.26 3.51
N LYS A 48 20.39 21.46 4.12
CA LYS A 48 21.24 21.60 5.31
C LYS A 48 20.75 20.73 6.47
N LYS A 49 19.42 20.65 6.68
CA LYS A 49 18.85 19.82 7.74
C LYS A 49 19.00 18.32 7.47
N ALA A 50 18.83 17.89 6.23
CA ALA A 50 19.08 16.51 5.82
C ALA A 50 20.55 16.12 6.06
N TYR A 51 21.48 17.00 5.68
CA TYR A 51 22.91 16.82 5.95
C TYR A 51 23.25 16.80 7.44
N GLU A 52 22.72 17.74 8.21
CA GLU A 52 22.91 17.75 9.68
C GLU A 52 22.40 16.43 10.29
N LEU A 53 21.24 15.93 9.87
CA LEU A 53 20.69 14.67 10.35
C LEU A 53 21.57 13.47 9.97
N SER A 54 22.02 13.39 8.71
CA SER A 54 22.85 12.27 8.27
C SER A 54 24.16 12.20 9.04
N VAL A 55 24.81 13.34 9.27
CA VAL A 55 26.10 13.39 9.98
C VAL A 55 25.94 13.20 11.48
N LEU A 56 24.96 13.86 12.12
CA LEU A 56 24.82 13.82 13.58
C LEU A 56 24.32 12.47 14.10
N CYS A 57 23.55 11.75 13.29
CA CYS A 57 22.90 10.51 13.70
C CYS A 57 23.36 9.29 12.91
N ASP A 58 24.40 9.42 12.08
CA ASP A 58 24.88 8.35 11.19
C ASP A 58 23.74 7.67 10.40
N ALA A 59 22.84 8.52 9.89
CA ALA A 59 21.62 8.08 9.24
C ALA A 59 21.76 8.14 7.72
N GLN A 60 21.38 7.07 7.03
CA GLN A 60 21.18 7.10 5.59
C GLN A 60 19.98 7.98 5.26
N VAL A 61 20.21 9.09 4.56
CA VAL A 61 19.19 10.08 4.23
C VAL A 61 19.26 10.41 2.74
N ALA A 62 18.12 10.27 2.06
CA ALA A 62 17.92 10.71 0.69
C ALA A 62 16.84 11.78 0.61
N LEU A 63 17.04 12.80 -0.23
CA LEU A 63 16.08 13.88 -0.46
C LEU A 63 16.00 14.19 -1.95
N VAL A 64 14.79 14.17 -2.50
CA VAL A 64 14.49 14.47 -3.90
C VAL A 64 13.48 15.61 -3.96
N VAL A 65 13.78 16.67 -4.71
CA VAL A 65 12.90 17.84 -4.86
C VAL A 65 12.78 18.23 -6.33
N PHE A 66 11.56 18.15 -6.87
CA PHE A 66 11.23 18.71 -8.16
C PHE A 66 10.65 20.12 -8.03
N SER A 67 11.26 21.09 -8.73
CA SER A 67 10.65 22.41 -8.87
C SER A 67 9.45 22.37 -9.82
N PRO A 68 8.53 23.35 -9.74
CA PRO A 68 7.44 23.48 -10.73
C PRO A 68 7.91 23.65 -12.18
N ALA A 69 9.18 24.00 -12.40
CA ALA A 69 9.79 24.07 -13.71
C ALA A 69 10.43 22.74 -14.17
N GLY A 70 10.18 21.63 -13.45
CA GLY A 70 10.71 20.31 -13.77
C GLY A 70 12.15 20.07 -13.34
N ARG A 71 12.87 21.07 -12.81
CA ARG A 71 14.25 20.87 -12.36
C ARG A 71 14.31 20.00 -11.11
N LEU A 72 15.15 18.95 -11.18
CA LEU A 72 15.50 18.05 -10.08
C LEU A 72 16.59 18.68 -9.21
N TYR A 73 16.43 18.55 -7.90
CA TYR A 73 17.45 18.81 -6.90
C TYR A 73 17.47 17.62 -5.95
N GLU A 74 18.64 17.02 -5.75
CA GLU A 74 18.79 15.82 -4.95
C GLU A 74 19.94 15.91 -3.95
N PHE A 75 19.83 15.15 -2.87
CA PHE A 75 20.84 14.96 -1.85
C PHE A 75 20.81 13.51 -1.36
N ALA A 76 21.98 12.94 -1.12
CA ALA A 76 22.18 11.67 -0.44
C ALA A 76 23.27 11.82 0.63
N SER A 77 23.22 11.01 1.68
CA SER A 77 24.27 10.88 2.69
C SER A 77 25.63 10.55 2.06
N ALA A 78 26.73 10.98 2.66
CA ALA A 78 28.07 10.86 2.07
C ALA A 78 28.48 9.40 1.78
N ASP A 79 28.02 8.48 2.60
CA ASP A 79 28.41 7.06 2.56
C ASP A 79 27.48 6.21 1.67
N SER A 80 26.52 6.84 0.96
CA SER A 80 25.60 6.11 0.08
C SER A 80 25.20 6.92 -1.14
N SER A 81 25.03 6.26 -2.29
CA SER A 81 24.42 6.91 -3.45
C SER A 81 22.90 7.07 -3.27
N LEU A 82 22.29 8.00 -4.01
CA LEU A 82 20.82 8.14 -4.02
C LEU A 82 20.14 6.83 -4.45
N GLY A 83 20.74 6.13 -5.43
CA GLY A 83 20.26 4.85 -5.94
C GLY A 83 20.20 3.80 -4.83
N GLU A 84 21.29 3.62 -4.07
CA GLU A 84 21.33 2.64 -2.98
C GLU A 84 20.23 2.85 -1.92
N VAL A 85 19.95 4.10 -1.56
CA VAL A 85 18.89 4.41 -0.58
C VAL A 85 17.50 4.11 -1.16
N LEU A 86 17.30 4.37 -2.46
CA LEU A 86 16.04 4.06 -3.14
C LEU A 86 15.85 2.56 -3.36
N ASP A 87 16.91 1.84 -3.74
CA ASP A 87 16.91 0.39 -3.90
C ASP A 87 16.54 -0.29 -2.58
N ARG A 88 17.18 0.12 -1.48
CA ARG A 88 16.84 -0.35 -0.14
C ARG A 88 15.38 -0.08 0.24
N TYR A 89 14.82 1.05 -0.20
CA TYR A 89 13.40 1.36 0.01
C TYR A 89 12.48 0.42 -0.80
N TRP A 90 12.79 0.18 -2.07
CA TRP A 90 12.01 -0.72 -2.92
C TRP A 90 12.10 -2.17 -2.45
N ASP A 91 13.28 -2.64 -2.06
CA ASP A 91 13.46 -3.98 -1.50
C ASP A 91 12.60 -4.19 -0.25
N LEU A 92 12.59 -3.20 0.66
CA LEU A 92 11.74 -3.24 1.85
C LEU A 92 10.24 -3.23 1.48
N ALA A 93 9.83 -2.38 0.54
CA ALA A 93 8.44 -2.30 0.09
C ALA A 93 7.97 -3.61 -0.54
N ASN A 94 8.81 -4.25 -1.36
CA ASN A 94 8.53 -5.54 -1.96
C ASN A 94 8.44 -6.65 -0.91
N THR A 95 9.39 -6.71 0.02
CA THR A 95 9.36 -7.67 1.13
C THR A 95 8.07 -7.55 1.96
N ILE A 96 7.62 -6.32 2.24
CA ILE A 96 6.37 -6.09 2.97
C ILE A 96 5.16 -6.60 2.16
N ASN A 97 5.17 -6.42 0.83
CA ASN A 97 4.11 -6.93 -0.03
C ASN A 97 4.09 -8.46 -0.06
N ASP A 98 5.26 -9.10 -0.15
CA ASP A 98 5.38 -10.56 -0.15
C ASP A 98 4.88 -11.16 1.17
N LEU A 99 5.26 -10.58 2.32
CA LEU A 99 4.74 -11.00 3.63
C LEU A 99 3.22 -10.83 3.73
N ASN A 100 2.65 -9.80 3.11
CA ASN A 100 1.20 -9.62 3.07
C ASN A 100 0.50 -10.65 2.17
N ILE A 101 1.15 -11.11 1.10
CA ILE A 101 0.65 -12.18 0.23
C ILE A 101 0.73 -13.51 0.97
N GLU A 102 1.86 -13.86 1.58
CA GLU A 102 2.01 -15.09 2.36
C GLU A 102 1.02 -15.16 3.54
N ALA A 103 0.78 -14.03 4.22
CA ALA A 103 -0.21 -13.93 5.28
C ALA A 103 -1.66 -14.09 4.76
N ARG A 104 -1.94 -13.75 3.50
CA ARG A 104 -3.23 -13.99 2.85
C ARG A 104 -3.38 -15.46 2.45
N ASP A 105 -2.38 -16.03 1.79
CA ASP A 105 -2.39 -17.45 1.40
C ASP A 105 -2.49 -18.36 2.61
N SER A 106 -1.74 -18.07 3.68
CA SER A 106 -1.85 -18.80 4.96
C SER A 106 -3.24 -18.72 5.61
N ARG A 107 -4.03 -17.67 5.35
CA ARG A 107 -5.42 -17.57 5.83
C ARG A 107 -6.37 -18.34 4.90
N VAL A 108 -6.14 -18.29 3.60
CA VAL A 108 -6.91 -19.06 2.62
C VAL A 108 -6.72 -20.55 2.85
N ASP A 109 -5.48 -21.02 3.03
CA ASP A 109 -5.17 -22.42 3.31
C ASP A 109 -5.82 -22.91 4.61
N ARG A 110 -5.81 -22.09 5.67
CA ARG A 110 -6.54 -22.42 6.91
C ARG A 110 -8.04 -22.52 6.69
N ASN A 111 -8.62 -21.57 5.96
CA ASN A 111 -10.06 -21.57 5.66
C ASN A 111 -10.45 -22.78 4.81
N ILE A 112 -9.63 -23.15 3.82
CA ILE A 112 -9.84 -24.35 2.98
C ILE A 112 -9.74 -25.61 3.85
N GLN A 113 -8.73 -25.71 4.72
CA GLN A 113 -8.55 -26.85 5.61
C GLN A 113 -9.71 -27.00 6.60
N GLU A 114 -10.17 -25.89 7.20
CA GLU A 114 -11.33 -25.88 8.11
C GLU A 114 -12.62 -26.32 7.39
N GLN A 115 -12.85 -25.85 6.16
CA GLN A 115 -13.98 -26.30 5.35
C GLN A 115 -13.87 -27.79 4.97
N GLN A 116 -12.70 -28.27 4.59
CA GLN A 116 -12.48 -29.68 4.28
C GLN A 116 -12.67 -30.59 5.49
N SER A 117 -12.25 -30.16 6.68
CA SER A 117 -12.51 -30.90 7.93
C SER A 117 -14.00 -30.94 8.30
N SER A 118 -14.75 -29.90 7.94
CA SER A 118 -16.20 -29.83 8.16
C SER A 118 -17.00 -30.68 7.14
N VAL A 119 -16.47 -30.86 5.93
CA VAL A 119 -17.09 -31.65 4.85
C VAL A 119 -16.51 -33.06 4.76
N GLY A 120 -15.47 -33.40 5.53
CA GLY A 120 -14.63 -34.59 5.34
C GLY A 120 -15.33 -35.94 5.38
N SER A 121 -16.55 -36.06 5.91
CA SER A 121 -17.33 -37.32 5.88
C SER A 121 -18.44 -37.35 4.82
N LEU A 122 -18.77 -36.22 4.19
CA LEU A 122 -19.87 -36.13 3.22
C LEU A 122 -19.57 -36.88 1.90
N PRO A 123 -18.35 -36.77 1.32
CA PRO A 123 -17.98 -37.52 0.12
C PRO A 123 -17.98 -39.04 0.36
N ASP A 124 -17.48 -39.47 1.52
CA ASP A 124 -17.43 -40.89 1.89
C ASP A 124 -18.84 -41.46 2.10
N GLN A 125 -19.73 -40.70 2.74
CA GLN A 125 -21.13 -41.07 2.90
C GLN A 125 -21.86 -41.16 1.55
N LEU A 126 -21.63 -40.22 0.63
CA LEU A 126 -22.17 -40.25 -0.73
C LEU A 126 -21.67 -41.46 -1.53
N ASN A 127 -20.40 -41.82 -1.40
CA ASN A 127 -19.82 -42.96 -2.08
C ASN A 127 -20.40 -44.29 -1.56
N ILE A 128 -20.62 -44.40 -0.24
CA ILE A 128 -21.30 -45.57 0.37
C ILE A 128 -22.74 -45.70 -0.15
N VAL A 129 -23.47 -44.58 -0.24
CA VAL A 129 -24.86 -44.59 -0.76
C VAL A 129 -24.89 -44.94 -2.25
N ALA A 130 -23.99 -44.37 -3.06
CA ALA A 130 -23.89 -44.67 -4.48
C ALA A 130 -23.53 -46.14 -4.74
N GLN A 131 -22.61 -46.70 -3.95
CA GLN A 131 -22.22 -48.11 -4.06
C GLN A 131 -23.38 -49.05 -3.66
N ARG A 132 -24.11 -48.74 -2.58
CA ARG A 132 -25.31 -49.50 -2.19
C ARG A 132 -26.42 -49.44 -3.26
N ALA A 133 -26.57 -48.30 -3.92
CA ALA A 133 -27.54 -48.15 -5.01
C ALA A 133 -27.13 -48.92 -6.27
N MET A 134 -25.83 -49.14 -6.52
CA MET A 134 -25.33 -49.97 -7.63
C MET A 134 -25.36 -51.48 -7.31
N GLU A 135 -25.23 -51.86 -6.05
CA GLU A 135 -25.26 -53.26 -5.60
C GLU A 135 -26.68 -53.80 -5.36
N ALA A 136 -27.69 -52.93 -5.28
CA ALA A 136 -29.08 -53.34 -5.18
C ALA A 136 -29.62 -53.80 -6.55
N SER A 137 -29.83 -55.11 -6.69
CA SER A 137 -30.78 -55.61 -7.70
C SER A 137 -32.17 -55.04 -7.36
N VAL A 138 -32.80 -54.36 -8.33
CA VAL A 138 -34.06 -53.62 -8.19
C VAL A 138 -35.26 -54.49 -7.76
N ASP A 139 -35.09 -55.81 -7.68
CA ASP A 139 -36.15 -56.77 -7.33
C ASP A 139 -36.25 -57.14 -5.83
N GLU A 140 -35.38 -56.63 -4.94
CA GLU A 140 -35.40 -56.96 -3.50
C GLU A 140 -35.49 -55.77 -2.53
N LEU A 141 -35.75 -54.55 -3.02
CA LEU A 141 -35.92 -53.39 -2.14
C LEU A 141 -37.36 -53.29 -1.64
N SER A 142 -37.54 -53.18 -0.32
CA SER A 142 -38.85 -52.91 0.24
C SER A 142 -39.29 -51.48 -0.07
N MET A 143 -40.61 -51.24 -0.16
CA MET A 143 -41.18 -49.90 -0.38
C MET A 143 -40.71 -48.86 0.65
N ALA A 144 -40.29 -49.29 1.84
CA ALA A 144 -39.74 -48.43 2.88
C ALA A 144 -38.33 -47.93 2.52
N GLU A 145 -37.50 -48.79 1.94
CA GLU A 145 -36.14 -48.45 1.52
C GLU A 145 -36.13 -47.54 0.30
N ILE A 146 -37.06 -47.74 -0.63
CA ILE A 146 -37.25 -46.86 -1.79
C ILE A 146 -37.66 -45.46 -1.34
N ARG A 147 -38.58 -45.35 -0.36
CA ARG A 147 -38.99 -44.04 0.20
C ARG A 147 -37.86 -43.35 0.96
N SER A 148 -37.08 -44.10 1.74
CA SER A 148 -35.94 -43.53 2.46
C SER A 148 -34.87 -43.01 1.49
N LEU A 149 -34.66 -43.70 0.37
CA LEU A 149 -33.75 -43.25 -0.68
C LEU A 149 -34.28 -42.00 -1.40
N GLU A 150 -35.59 -41.94 -1.68
CA GLU A 150 -36.24 -40.75 -2.26
C GLU A 150 -36.09 -39.52 -1.36
N GLU A 151 -36.30 -39.67 -0.05
CA GLU A 151 -36.14 -38.60 0.93
C GLU A 151 -34.68 -38.10 0.97
N THR A 152 -33.73 -39.03 0.99
CA THR A 152 -32.28 -38.72 1.00
C THR A 152 -31.86 -37.96 -0.27
N VAL A 153 -32.34 -38.38 -1.44
CA VAL A 153 -32.04 -37.71 -2.72
C VAL A 153 -32.69 -36.32 -2.77
N THR A 154 -33.89 -36.17 -2.22
CA THR A 154 -34.62 -34.90 -2.19
C THR A 154 -33.91 -33.87 -1.30
N ASP A 155 -33.42 -34.30 -0.13
CA ASP A 155 -32.65 -33.45 0.79
C ASP A 155 -31.31 -33.03 0.20
N ALA A 156 -30.61 -33.96 -0.48
CA ALA A 156 -29.36 -33.65 -1.17
C ALA A 156 -29.59 -32.61 -2.30
N LEU A 157 -30.66 -32.74 -3.08
CA LEU A 157 -31.01 -31.77 -4.12
C LEU A 157 -31.41 -30.41 -3.54
N ALA A 158 -32.10 -30.38 -2.39
CA ALA A 158 -32.44 -29.15 -1.69
C ALA A 158 -31.17 -28.41 -1.22
N ALA A 159 -30.21 -29.14 -0.64
CA ALA A 159 -28.93 -28.58 -0.20
C ALA A 159 -28.11 -27.99 -1.37
N ILE A 160 -28.03 -28.72 -2.50
CA ILE A 160 -27.34 -28.24 -3.71
C ILE A 160 -28.03 -26.98 -4.27
N ARG A 161 -29.36 -26.92 -4.24
CA ARG A 161 -30.13 -25.76 -4.70
C ARG A 161 -29.84 -24.51 -3.85
N VAL A 162 -29.67 -24.66 -2.54
CA VAL A 162 -29.28 -23.55 -1.63
C VAL A 162 -27.88 -23.05 -1.98
N ILE A 163 -26.92 -23.95 -2.19
CA ILE A 163 -25.54 -23.59 -2.52
C ILE A 163 -25.48 -22.85 -3.87
N LEU A 164 -26.17 -23.36 -4.90
CA LEU A 164 -26.23 -22.72 -6.22
C LEU A 164 -26.91 -21.35 -6.20
N HIS A 165 -27.93 -21.16 -5.35
CA HIS A 165 -28.62 -19.87 -5.20
C HIS A 165 -27.75 -18.83 -4.48
N CYS A 166 -26.84 -19.26 -3.60
CA CYS A 166 -25.87 -18.38 -2.94
C CYS A 166 -24.70 -17.98 -3.86
N THR A 167 -24.33 -18.82 -4.82
CA THR A 167 -23.24 -18.51 -5.78
C THR A 167 -23.65 -17.60 -6.94
N HIS A 168 -24.96 -17.42 -7.19
CA HIS A 168 -25.45 -16.60 -8.30
C HIS A 168 -25.81 -15.14 -7.92
N PHE A 169 -25.57 -14.75 -6.66
CA PHE A 169 -25.78 -13.39 -6.16
C PHE A 169 -24.48 -12.66 -5.77
N PHE A 170 -23.34 -13.11 -6.32
CA PHE A 170 -22.05 -12.41 -6.31
C PHE A 170 -21.52 -12.27 -7.72
#